data_AF-A0A535UCA3-F1
#
_entry.id   AF-A0A535UCA3-F1
#
_cell.length_a   1.000
_cell.length_b   1.000
_cell.length_c   1.000
_cell.angle_alpha   90.00
_cell.angle_beta   90.00
_cell.angle_gamma   90.00
#
_symmetry.space_group_name_H-M   'P 1'
#
loop_
_entity.id
_entity.type
_entity.pdbx_description
1 polymer ?
#
loop_
_entity_poly.entity_id
_entity_poly.type
_entity_poly.pdbx_seq_one_letter_code
_entity_poly.pdbx_strand_id
1 'polypeptide(L)'
;MQIDWHGSSVLGIAILVAIGVLFGVAGRRWQTFRALAIVLPLIAAVIPLVYFVLEGNVSACTGGGSTFRCVEVSYASTWSGADWILVGVVVVLTVAPIVSMRLRSRLPSVLAAIVLAGLIAPNLAFLYSWILAGALVVGAAIAGPPSKGTEPTPAR
;
A
#
# COMPACT_ATOMS: atom_id res chain seq x y z
N MET A 1 -8.97 20.26 -18.23
CA MET A 1 -8.06 19.12 -18.00
C MET A 1 -8.74 18.16 -17.04
N GLN A 2 -9.38 17.12 -17.57
CA GLN A 2 -9.85 15.99 -16.77
C GLN A 2 -8.61 15.16 -16.44
N ILE A 3 -8.29 15.04 -15.16
CA ILE A 3 -7.23 14.11 -14.72
C ILE A 3 -7.85 12.72 -14.85
N ASP A 4 -7.48 11.97 -15.88
CA ASP A 4 -7.85 10.56 -16.02
C ASP A 4 -7.12 9.77 -14.93
N TRP A 5 -7.80 9.59 -13.79
CA TRP A 5 -7.36 8.74 -12.68
C TRP A 5 -7.35 7.24 -13.03
N HIS A 6 -7.86 6.86 -14.21
CA HIS A 6 -7.86 5.49 -14.71
C HIS A 6 -6.58 5.08 -15.43
N GLY A 7 -5.73 6.03 -15.83
CA GLY A 7 -4.43 5.75 -16.45
C GLY A 7 -3.28 5.85 -15.46
N SER A 8 -2.31 4.93 -15.54
CA SER A 8 -1.04 5.04 -14.83
C SER A 8 -0.24 6.25 -15.32
N SER A 9 -0.58 7.45 -14.83
CA SER A 9 0.11 8.68 -15.20
C SER A 9 1.38 8.82 -14.35
N VAL A 10 2.50 9.09 -15.00
CA VAL A 10 3.80 9.33 -14.33
C VAL A 10 3.67 10.42 -13.26
N LEU A 11 2.86 11.45 -13.56
CA LEU A 11 2.59 12.55 -12.65
C LEU A 11 1.79 12.12 -11.42
N GLY A 12 0.78 11.25 -11.55
CA GLY A 12 0.06 10.68 -10.42
C GLY A 12 0.96 9.84 -9.52
N ILE A 13 1.83 9.01 -10.12
CA ILE A 13 2.80 8.20 -9.38
C ILE A 13 3.77 9.10 -8.59
N ALA A 14 4.31 10.14 -9.25
CA ALA A 14 5.21 11.09 -8.62
C ALA A 14 4.56 11.79 -7.42
N ILE A 15 3.27 12.18 -7.54
CA ILE A 15 2.51 12.77 -6.44
C ILE A 15 2.37 11.79 -5.27
N LEU A 16 1.98 10.53 -5.52
CA LEU A 16 1.82 9.53 -4.46
C LEU A 16 3.14 9.24 -3.74
N VAL A 17 4.24 9.14 -4.49
CA VAL A 17 5.58 8.97 -3.91
C VAL A 17 5.97 10.20 -3.09
N ALA A 18 5.74 11.41 -3.60
CA ALA A 18 6.01 12.64 -2.87
C ALA A 18 5.22 12.71 -1.55
N ILE A 19 3.94 12.31 -1.55
CA ILE A 19 3.13 12.21 -0.33
C ILE A 19 3.79 11.29 0.70
N GLY A 20 4.23 10.09 0.28
CA GLY A 20 4.92 9.15 1.16
C GLY A 20 6.22 9.71 1.76
N VAL A 21 7.03 10.39 0.95
CA VAL A 21 8.29 11.02 1.41
C VAL A 21 8.00 12.18 2.38
N LEU A 22 7.11 13.09 2.02
CA LEU A 22 6.72 14.23 2.87
C LEU A 22 6.14 13.73 4.21
N PHE A 23 5.31 12.69 4.16
CA PHE A 23 4.76 12.04 5.35
C PHE A 23 5.87 11.44 6.23
N GLY A 24 6.87 10.78 5.64
CA GLY A 24 8.02 10.26 6.37
C GLY A 24 8.89 11.34 7.00
N VAL A 25 9.10 12.46 6.30
CA VAL A 25 9.83 13.63 6.82
C VAL A 25 9.05 14.28 7.97
N ALA A 26 7.74 14.46 7.83
CA ALA A 26 6.87 14.94 8.91
C ALA A 26 6.91 13.99 10.13
N GLY A 27 6.92 12.68 9.90
CA GLY A 27 7.04 11.64 10.93
C GLY A 27 8.36 11.66 11.69
N ARG A 28 9.44 12.23 11.13
CA ARG A 28 10.69 12.48 11.89
C ARG A 28 10.50 13.61 12.91
N ARG A 29 9.68 14.62 12.59
CA ARG A 29 9.51 15.83 13.40
C ARG A 29 8.38 15.70 14.42
N TRP A 30 7.32 14.95 14.10
CA TRP A 30 6.11 14.87 14.90
C TRP A 30 5.81 13.42 15.33
N GLN A 31 5.63 13.22 16.65
CA GLN A 31 5.38 11.89 17.23
C GLN A 31 4.05 11.27 16.76
N THR A 32 3.03 12.09 16.50
CA THR A 32 1.72 11.65 15.97
C THR A 32 1.85 11.04 14.58
N PHE A 33 2.59 11.68 13.67
CA PHE A 33 2.85 11.16 12.33
C PHE A 33 3.69 9.88 12.37
N ARG A 34 4.62 9.78 13.33
CA ARG A 34 5.41 8.55 13.56
C ARG A 34 4.54 7.38 14.01
N ALA A 35 3.53 7.63 14.84
CA ALA A 35 2.55 6.61 15.23
C ALA A 35 1.63 6.23 14.07
N LEU A 36 1.17 7.22 13.30
CA LEU A 36 0.35 7.01 12.11
C LEU A 36 1.07 6.19 11.03
N ALA A 37 2.39 6.35 10.89
CA ALA A 37 3.21 5.58 9.95
C ALA A 37 3.21 4.07 10.18
N ILE A 38 2.71 3.62 11.33
CA ILE A 38 2.59 2.19 11.67
C ILE A 38 1.35 1.59 11.01
N VAL A 39 0.25 2.34 10.92
CA VAL A 39 -1.08 1.81 10.56
C VAL A 39 -1.54 2.25 9.17
N LEU A 40 -1.20 3.48 8.76
CA LEU A 40 -1.60 4.03 7.46
C LEU A 40 -1.20 3.17 6.25
N PRO A 41 0.01 2.58 6.18
CA PRO A 41 0.39 1.73 5.05
C PRO A 41 -0.55 0.54 4.87
N LEU A 42 -0.96 -0.10 5.97
CA LEU A 42 -1.88 -1.23 5.95
C LEU A 42 -3.29 -0.79 5.53
N ILE A 43 -3.79 0.32 6.08
CA ILE A 43 -5.10 0.87 5.69
C ILE A 43 -5.11 1.16 4.17
N ALA A 44 -4.06 1.81 3.67
CA ALA A 44 -3.92 2.14 2.25
C ALA A 44 -3.79 0.90 1.34
N ALA A 45 -3.35 -0.26 1.87
CA ALA A 45 -3.32 -1.51 1.13
C ALA A 45 -4.66 -2.27 1.19
N VAL A 46 -5.40 -2.17 2.30
CA VAL A 46 -6.67 -2.88 2.52
C VAL A 46 -7.83 -2.22 1.79
N ILE A 47 -7.89 -0.88 1.75
CA ILE A 47 -8.96 -0.16 1.04
C ILE A 47 -9.13 -0.64 -0.42
N PRO A 48 -8.08 -0.65 -1.27
CA PRO A 48 -8.23 -1.11 -2.65
C PRO A 48 -8.57 -2.61 -2.71
N LEU A 49 -8.03 -3.44 -1.81
CA LEU A 49 -8.39 -4.86 -1.74
C LEU A 49 -9.89 -5.05 -1.47
N VAL A 50 -10.43 -4.37 -0.46
CA VAL A 50 -11.86 -4.45 -0.11
C VAL A 50 -12.72 -3.98 -1.27
N TYR A 51 -12.33 -2.87 -1.91
CA TYR A 51 -13.01 -2.39 -3.12
C TYR A 51 -13.04 -3.45 -4.21
N PHE A 52 -11.89 -4.01 -4.62
CA PHE A 52 -11.86 -5.01 -5.70
C PHE A 52 -12.56 -6.33 -5.35
N VAL A 53 -12.64 -6.69 -4.07
CA VAL A 53 -13.31 -7.91 -3.61
C VAL A 53 -14.83 -7.74 -3.52
N LEU A 54 -15.32 -6.54 -3.15
CA LEU A 54 -16.74 -6.27 -2.95
C LEU A 54 -17.42 -5.65 -4.17
N GLU A 55 -16.72 -4.83 -4.94
CA GLU A 55 -17.29 -4.13 -6.10
C GLU A 55 -17.47 -5.11 -7.26
N GLY A 56 -18.73 -5.38 -7.61
CA GLY A 56 -19.13 -6.17 -8.78
C GLY A 56 -19.35 -5.26 -9.98
N ASN A 57 -18.40 -5.22 -10.91
CA ASN A 57 -18.55 -4.45 -12.16
C ASN A 57 -18.12 -5.26 -13.39
N VAL A 58 -17.99 -6.58 -13.24
CA VAL A 58 -17.70 -7.48 -14.35
C VAL A 58 -18.73 -8.60 -14.35
N SER A 59 -19.22 -8.95 -15.54
CA SER A 59 -20.22 -9.99 -15.72
C SER A 59 -19.54 -11.28 -16.15
N ALA A 60 -19.63 -12.34 -15.34
CA ALA A 60 -19.22 -13.67 -15.74
C ALA A 60 -20.38 -14.35 -16.46
N CYS A 61 -20.24 -14.57 -17.76
CA CYS A 61 -21.25 -15.24 -18.58
C CYS A 61 -20.84 -16.68 -18.85
N THR A 62 -21.78 -17.61 -18.66
CA THR A 62 -21.59 -19.05 -18.88
C THR A 62 -22.77 -19.62 -19.66
N GLY A 63 -22.54 -20.74 -20.37
CA GLY A 63 -23.55 -21.41 -21.20
C GLY A 63 -23.67 -20.86 -22.62
N GLY A 64 -24.63 -21.36 -23.38
CA GLY A 64 -24.88 -20.96 -24.77
C GLY A 64 -26.30 -21.32 -25.22
N GLY A 65 -26.89 -20.54 -26.11
CA GLY A 65 -28.29 -20.70 -26.50
C GLY A 65 -29.24 -20.48 -25.31
N SER A 66 -30.13 -21.42 -25.04
CA SER A 66 -31.12 -21.32 -23.95
C SER A 66 -30.56 -21.45 -22.54
N THR A 67 -29.28 -21.81 -22.38
CA THR A 67 -28.61 -21.92 -21.06
C THR A 67 -27.69 -20.74 -20.73
N PHE A 68 -27.66 -19.70 -21.58
CA PHE A 68 -26.83 -18.52 -21.35
C PHE A 68 -27.27 -17.77 -20.09
N ARG A 69 -26.34 -17.60 -19.14
CA ARG A 69 -26.55 -16.84 -17.90
C ARG A 69 -25.33 -15.97 -17.63
N CYS A 70 -25.58 -14.70 -17.29
CA CYS A 70 -24.55 -13.81 -16.77
C CYS A 70 -24.86 -13.50 -15.32
N VAL A 71 -23.84 -13.53 -14.48
CA VAL A 71 -23.90 -13.09 -13.09
C VAL A 71 -22.85 -12.00 -12.88
N GLU A 72 -23.22 -10.96 -12.14
CA GLU A 72 -22.26 -9.96 -11.71
C GLU A 72 -21.32 -10.59 -10.68
N VAL A 73 -20.01 -10.46 -10.92
CA VAL A 73 -18.97 -10.95 -10.04
C VAL A 73 -18.01 -9.81 -9.70
N SER A 74 -17.30 -9.93 -8.59
CA SER A 74 -16.36 -8.91 -8.16
C SER A 74 -15.13 -8.85 -9.07
N TYR A 75 -14.46 -7.70 -9.12
CA TYR A 75 -13.22 -7.56 -9.90
C TYR A 75 -12.18 -8.62 -9.52
N ALA A 76 -12.03 -8.92 -8.22
CA ALA A 76 -11.06 -9.90 -7.73
C ALA A 76 -11.33 -11.34 -8.21
N SER A 77 -12.55 -11.65 -8.68
CA SER A 77 -12.86 -12.95 -9.28
C SER A 77 -12.21 -13.16 -10.64
N THR A 78 -11.77 -12.09 -11.30
CA THR A 78 -11.07 -12.15 -12.60
C THR A 78 -9.56 -12.33 -12.44
N TRP A 79 -9.05 -12.23 -11.21
CA TRP A 79 -7.61 -12.34 -10.92
C TRP A 79 -7.15 -13.78 -10.99
N SER A 80 -5.96 -13.98 -11.57
CA SER A 80 -5.30 -15.28 -11.53
C SER A 80 -4.82 -15.61 -10.11
N GLY A 81 -4.47 -16.87 -9.85
CA GLY A 81 -3.87 -17.25 -8.56
C GLY A 81 -2.56 -16.50 -8.27
N ALA A 82 -1.79 -16.16 -9.30
CA ALA A 82 -0.58 -15.36 -9.16
C ALA A 82 -0.88 -13.92 -8.72
N ASP A 83 -1.93 -13.31 -9.26
CA ASP A 83 -2.37 -11.95 -8.92
C ASP A 83 -2.81 -11.85 -7.46
N TRP A 84 -3.54 -12.86 -6.98
CA TRP A 84 -3.92 -13.00 -5.56
C TRP A 84 -2.70 -13.09 -4.64
N ILE A 85 -1.69 -13.90 -5.02
CA ILE A 85 -0.44 -14.00 -4.26
C ILE A 85 0.27 -12.64 -4.24
N LEU A 86 0.31 -11.96 -5.38
CA LEU A 86 1.01 -10.68 -5.55
C LEU A 86 0.40 -9.60 -4.64
N VAL A 87 -0.93 -9.47 -4.63
CA VAL A 87 -1.64 -8.56 -3.71
C VAL A 87 -1.46 -9.00 -2.25
N GLY A 88 -1.53 -10.29 -1.97
CA GLY A 88 -1.29 -10.83 -0.63
C GLY A 88 0.09 -10.45 -0.08
N VAL A 89 1.13 -10.57 -0.90
CA VAL A 89 2.50 -10.16 -0.55
C VAL A 89 2.58 -8.67 -0.28
N VAL A 90 1.95 -7.83 -1.12
CA VAL A 90 1.91 -6.37 -0.89
C VAL A 90 1.29 -6.05 0.48
N VAL A 91 0.13 -6.63 0.78
CA VAL A 91 -0.57 -6.42 2.06
C VAL A 91 0.30 -6.89 3.23
N VAL A 92 0.91 -8.07 3.15
CA VAL A 92 1.81 -8.59 4.19
C VAL A 92 3.01 -7.66 4.40
N LEU A 93 3.63 -7.16 3.34
CA LEU A 93 4.78 -6.24 3.44
C LEU A 93 4.40 -4.89 4.06
N THR A 94 3.14 -4.45 3.96
CA THR A 94 2.68 -3.22 4.64
C THR A 94 2.60 -3.34 6.15
N VAL A 95 2.69 -4.56 6.71
CA VAL A 95 2.78 -4.82 8.16
C VAL A 95 4.22 -4.58 8.67
N ALA A 96 5.22 -4.48 7.80
CA ALA A 96 6.61 -4.31 8.19
C ALA A 96 6.90 -3.11 9.14
N PRO A 97 6.24 -1.93 9.02
CA PRO A 97 6.35 -0.86 10.01
C PRO A 97 5.94 -1.26 11.44
N ILE A 98 4.94 -2.13 11.59
CA ILE A 98 4.52 -2.68 12.88
C ILE A 98 5.65 -3.56 13.46
N VAL A 99 6.24 -4.40 12.61
CA VAL A 99 7.37 -5.27 12.99
C VAL A 99 8.60 -4.44 13.36
N SER A 100 8.93 -3.41 12.57
CA SER A 100 10.01 -2.45 12.84
C SER A 100 9.83 -1.76 14.19
N MET A 101 8.59 -1.39 14.55
CA MET A 101 8.28 -0.79 15.85
C MET A 101 8.52 -1.78 16.99
N ARG A 102 8.10 -3.05 16.85
CA ARG A 102 8.34 -4.09 17.87
C ARG A 102 9.81 -4.45 18.05
N LEU A 103 10.55 -4.58 16.94
CA LEU A 103 11.98 -4.88 16.95
C LEU A 103 12.86 -3.66 17.26
N ARG A 104 12.27 -2.45 17.31
CA ARG A 104 12.98 -1.16 17.40
C ARG A 104 14.08 -0.99 16.34
N SER A 105 13.92 -1.63 15.19
CA SER A 105 14.85 -1.61 14.08
C SER A 105 14.16 -1.05 12.84
N ARG A 106 14.90 -0.30 12.02
CA ARG A 106 14.41 0.20 10.71
C ARG A 106 14.47 -0.86 9.62
N LEU A 107 15.25 -1.93 9.83
CA LEU A 107 15.54 -2.95 8.81
C LEU A 107 14.28 -3.56 8.17
N PRO A 108 13.25 -3.99 8.92
CA PRO A 108 12.07 -4.61 8.31
C PRO A 108 11.35 -3.66 7.35
N SER A 109 11.19 -2.39 7.73
CA SER A 109 10.54 -1.38 6.89
C SER A 109 11.35 -1.03 5.65
N VAL A 110 12.68 -0.96 5.78
CA VAL A 110 13.56 -0.68 4.64
C VAL A 110 13.53 -1.83 3.63
N LEU A 111 13.65 -3.07 4.12
CA LEU A 111 13.57 -4.25 3.27
C LEU A 111 12.20 -4.34 2.59
N ALA A 112 11.12 -4.13 3.33
CA ALA A 112 9.78 -4.13 2.76
C ALA A 112 9.61 -3.03 1.70
N ALA A 113 10.15 -1.82 1.92
CA ALA A 113 10.11 -0.75 0.92
C ALA A 113 10.84 -1.13 -0.39
N ILE A 114 12.03 -1.75 -0.28
CA ILE A 114 12.80 -2.20 -1.45
C ILE A 114 12.04 -3.30 -2.20
N VAL A 115 11.53 -4.31 -1.48
CA VAL A 115 10.78 -5.42 -2.08
C VAL A 115 9.49 -4.91 -2.72
N LEU A 116 8.75 -4.00 -2.06
CA LEU A 116 7.55 -3.39 -2.62
C LEU A 116 7.86 -2.61 -3.91
N ALA A 117 8.94 -1.84 -3.94
CA ALA A 117 9.35 -1.14 -5.17
C ALA A 117 9.66 -2.14 -6.29
N GLY A 118 10.36 -3.23 -5.99
CA GLY A 118 10.67 -4.30 -6.93
C GLY A 118 9.44 -5.07 -7.42
N LEU A 119 8.38 -5.17 -6.63
CA LEU A 119 7.11 -5.82 -7.02
C LEU A 119 6.20 -4.89 -7.82
N ILE A 120 6.09 -3.62 -7.40
CA ILE A 120 5.19 -2.63 -7.99
C ILE A 120 5.71 -2.17 -9.36
N ALA A 121 7.02 -1.93 -9.52
CA ALA A 121 7.57 -1.40 -10.76
C ALA A 121 7.28 -2.27 -12.02
N PRO A 122 7.50 -3.61 -12.00
CA PRO A 122 7.19 -4.45 -13.16
C PRO A 122 5.69 -4.73 -13.33
N ASN A 123 4.88 -4.62 -12.26
CA ASN A 123 3.44 -4.92 -12.27
C ASN A 123 2.58 -3.67 -12.16
N LEU A 124 3.08 -2.55 -12.66
CA LEU A 124 2.55 -1.22 -12.38
C LEU A 124 1.08 -1.03 -12.80
N ALA A 125 0.68 -1.64 -13.92
CA ALA A 125 -0.70 -1.59 -14.41
C ALA A 125 -1.68 -2.28 -13.46
N PHE A 126 -1.28 -3.39 -12.85
CA PHE A 126 -2.11 -4.17 -11.93
C PHE A 126 -2.06 -3.61 -10.50
N LEU A 127 -0.86 -3.24 -10.02
CA LEU A 127 -0.63 -2.77 -8.66
C LEU A 127 -0.77 -1.26 -8.48
N TYR A 128 -1.29 -0.53 -9.48
CA TYR A 128 -1.39 0.93 -9.41
C TYR A 128 -2.08 1.43 -8.13
N SER A 129 -3.17 0.79 -7.73
CA SER A 129 -3.94 1.14 -6.53
C SER A 129 -3.16 0.95 -5.21
N TRP A 130 -2.05 0.21 -5.22
CA TRP A 130 -1.20 -0.05 -4.06
C TRP A 130 0.06 0.83 -4.00
N ILE A 131 0.27 1.72 -4.97
CA ILE A 131 1.43 2.64 -4.99
C ILE A 131 1.45 3.50 -3.73
N LEU A 132 0.29 4.01 -3.29
CA LEU A 132 0.20 4.83 -2.08
C LEU A 132 0.63 4.03 -0.85
N ALA A 133 0.20 2.77 -0.74
CA ALA A 133 0.59 1.90 0.36
C ALA A 133 2.12 1.70 0.39
N GLY A 134 2.73 1.42 -0.78
CA GLY A 134 4.19 1.34 -0.92
C GLY A 134 4.90 2.64 -0.53
N ALA A 135 4.41 3.79 -0.99
CA ALA A 135 4.95 5.10 -0.66
C ALA A 135 4.88 5.39 0.86
N LEU A 136 3.81 4.97 1.52
CA LEU A 136 3.67 5.12 2.97
C LEU A 136 4.61 4.18 3.74
N VAL A 137 4.92 2.98 3.22
CA VAL A 137 5.97 2.11 3.79
C VAL A 137 7.35 2.78 3.68
N VAL A 138 7.66 3.41 2.54
CA VAL A 138 8.88 4.24 2.37
C VAL A 138 8.89 5.37 3.40
N GLY A 139 7.77 6.07 3.57
CA GLY A 139 7.62 7.11 4.59
C GLY A 139 7.89 6.60 6.00
N ALA A 140 7.36 5.42 6.34
CA ALA A 140 7.60 4.78 7.64
C ALA A 140 9.08 4.39 7.85
N ALA A 141 9.75 3.90 6.80
CA ALA A 141 11.18 3.63 6.84
C ALA A 141 12.02 4.90 7.09
N ILE A 142 11.62 6.03 6.46
CA ILE A 142 12.24 7.34 6.65
C ILE A 142 12.03 7.86 8.07
N ALA A 143 10.80 7.78 8.60
CA ALA A 143 10.45 8.23 9.95
C ALA A 143 11.17 7.40 11.03
N GLY A 144 11.21 6.08 10.85
CA GLY A 144 11.80 5.11 11.78
C GLY A 144 10.95 4.84 13.03
N PRO A 145 11.27 3.78 13.79
CA PRO A 145 10.44 3.30 14.89
C PRO A 145 10.40 4.31 16.04
N PRO A 146 9.25 4.58 16.68
CA PRO A 146 9.15 5.56 17.78
C PRO A 146 10.15 5.25 18.90
N SER A 147 10.99 6.24 19.22
CA SER A 147 11.93 6.17 20.35
C SER A 147 11.17 6.42 21.65
N LYS A 148 11.21 5.48 22.59
CA LYS A 148 10.80 5.76 23.98
C LYS A 148 11.77 6.78 24.55
N GLY A 149 11.24 7.94 24.95
CA GLY A 149 11.87 8.91 25.86
C GLY A 149 13.35 9.17 25.64
N THR A 150 13.68 10.21 24.87
CA THR A 150 14.79 11.05 25.33
C THR A 150 14.24 11.74 26.58
N GLU A 151 14.58 11.22 27.77
CA GLU A 151 14.51 12.05 28.98
C GLU A 151 15.24 13.35 28.66
N PRO A 152 14.67 14.53 28.99
CA PRO A 152 15.43 15.75 28.90
C PRO A 152 16.60 15.60 29.87
N THR A 153 17.82 15.48 29.34
CA THR A 153 19.04 15.59 30.15
C THR A 153 18.93 16.92 30.89
N PRO A 154 18.81 16.95 32.22
CA PRO A 154 18.83 18.21 32.93
C PRO A 154 20.21 18.82 32.67
N ALA A 155 20.23 20.04 32.11
CA ALA A 155 21.44 20.83 32.03
C ALA A 155 21.95 21.00 33.47
N ARG A 156 23.13 20.44 33.75
CA ARG A 156 23.84 20.60 35.01
C ARG A 156 25.05 21.48 34.78
#